data_AF-D3SYS7-F1
#
_entry.id   AF-D3SYS7-F1
#
_cell.length_a   1.000
_cell.length_b   1.000
_cell.length_c   1.000
_cell.angle_alpha   90.00
_cell.angle_beta   90.00
_cell.angle_gamma   90.00
#
_symmetry.space_group_name_H-M   'P 1'
#
loop_
_entity.id
_entity.type
_entity.pdbx_description
1 polymer ?
#
loop_
_entity_poly.entity_id
_entity_poly.type
_entity_poly.pdbx_seq_one_letter_code
_entity_poly.pdbx_strand_id
1 'polypeptide(L)'
;MSDERPVAVALENRLMSHGIYVTAFELEQGDRDGDEAEDEDGDGDANVDGNRHESETTGDEQLAPIVLEYETVSEAPGVTSNEVGAVLRTLLAVAEEREWQPGRLEVTSLTTDGVRRGSWHVEAAWFERLSDDLSQVEFSQRVLETISQA
;
A
#
# COMPACT_ATOMS: atom_id res chain seq x y z
N MET A 1 -18.68 -4.59 -16.88
CA MET A 1 -18.74 -3.43 -15.96
C MET A 1 -17.66 -3.68 -14.92
N SER A 2 -16.43 -3.26 -15.21
CA SER A 2 -15.33 -3.40 -14.25
C SER A 2 -15.57 -2.36 -13.17
N ASP A 3 -16.21 -2.75 -12.07
CA ASP A 3 -16.32 -1.95 -10.84
C ASP A 3 -14.97 -1.95 -10.10
N GLU A 4 -13.89 -1.81 -10.86
CA GLU A 4 -12.54 -1.67 -10.30
C GLU A 4 -12.42 -0.23 -9.83
N ARG A 5 -13.15 0.09 -8.76
CA ARG A 5 -12.97 1.35 -8.07
C ARG A 5 -11.50 1.40 -7.66
N PRO A 6 -10.80 2.51 -7.95
CA PRO A 6 -9.41 2.65 -7.57
C PRO A 6 -9.28 2.41 -6.06
N VAL A 7 -8.20 1.75 -5.63
CA VAL A 7 -7.91 1.45 -4.21
C VAL A 7 -8.16 2.68 -3.32
N ALA A 8 -7.77 3.86 -3.81
CA ALA A 8 -8.05 5.17 -3.20
C ALA A 8 -9.53 5.36 -2.82
N VAL A 9 -10.46 5.09 -3.75
CA VAL A 9 -11.90 5.28 -3.56
C VAL A 9 -12.45 4.26 -2.57
N ALA A 10 -11.97 3.02 -2.59
CA ALA A 10 -12.39 2.00 -1.63
C ALA A 10 -11.94 2.35 -0.21
N LEU A 11 -10.70 2.82 -0.07
CA LEU A 11 -10.13 3.30 1.19
C LEU A 11 -10.91 4.51 1.71
N GLU A 12 -11.09 5.53 0.89
CA GLU A 12 -11.81 6.76 1.24
C GLU A 12 -13.22 6.45 1.77
N ASN A 13 -14.05 5.73 1.00
CA ASN A 13 -15.44 5.43 1.38
C ASN A 13 -15.55 4.75 2.75
N ARG A 14 -14.60 3.87 3.09
CA ARG A 14 -14.59 3.16 4.37
C ARG A 14 -14.05 4.01 5.51
N LEU A 15 -13.06 4.84 5.24
CA LEU A 15 -12.48 5.75 6.21
C LEU A 15 -13.41 6.90 6.59
N MET A 16 -14.28 7.34 5.69
CA MET A 16 -15.31 8.35 6.01
C MET A 16 -16.19 7.92 7.20
N SER A 17 -16.50 6.62 7.32
CA SER A 17 -17.28 6.10 8.47
C SER A 17 -16.56 6.22 9.81
N HIS A 18 -15.24 6.39 9.78
CA HIS A 18 -14.37 6.60 10.94
C HIS A 18 -14.08 8.09 11.19
N GLY A 19 -14.69 9.01 10.42
CA GLY A 19 -14.41 10.44 10.50
C GLY A 19 -13.05 10.84 9.92
N ILE A 20 -12.50 10.00 9.03
CA ILE A 20 -11.23 10.21 8.32
C ILE A 20 -11.54 10.46 6.84
N TYR A 21 -11.08 11.58 6.30
CA TYR A 21 -11.33 12.04 4.93
C TYR A 21 -10.02 12.06 4.17
N VAL A 22 -9.88 11.19 3.17
CA VAL A 22 -8.66 11.12 2.34
C VAL A 22 -8.57 12.36 1.46
N THR A 23 -7.46 13.08 1.52
CA THR A 23 -7.20 14.29 0.71
C THR A 23 -6.24 14.01 -0.43
N ALA A 24 -5.26 13.13 -0.21
CA ALA A 24 -4.34 12.66 -1.24
C ALA A 24 -4.09 11.16 -1.07
N PHE A 25 -4.06 10.45 -2.20
CA PHE A 25 -3.64 9.07 -2.26
C PHE A 25 -2.86 8.86 -3.55
N GLU A 26 -1.59 8.53 -3.41
CA GLU A 26 -0.70 8.25 -4.52
C GLU A 26 -0.19 6.82 -4.36
N LEU A 27 -0.53 6.00 -5.35
CA LEU A 27 0.06 4.68 -5.54
C LEU A 27 0.88 4.78 -6.83
N GLU A 28 2.20 4.82 -6.70
CA GLU A 28 3.07 4.76 -7.88
C GLU A 28 2.94 3.37 -8.48
N GLN A 29 2.03 3.17 -9.44
CA GLN A 29 1.85 1.87 -10.07
C GLN A 29 3.19 1.38 -10.62
N GLY A 30 3.78 0.39 -9.95
CA GLY A 30 4.80 -0.44 -10.55
C GLY A 30 4.13 -1.11 -11.73
N ASP A 31 4.50 -0.65 -12.93
CA ASP A 31 4.13 -1.17 -14.23
C ASP A 31 3.96 -2.71 -14.19
N ARG A 32 2.73 -3.16 -13.97
CA ARG A 32 2.30 -4.55 -14.20
C ARG A 32 1.30 -4.53 -15.35
N ASP A 33 1.77 -4.00 -16.48
CA ASP A 33 1.20 -4.34 -17.77
C ASP A 33 1.90 -5.64 -18.20
N GLY A 34 1.30 -6.75 -17.82
CA GLY A 34 1.88 -8.07 -18.07
C GLY A 34 0.80 -9.13 -18.00
N ASP A 35 -0.08 -9.15 -19.00
CA ASP A 35 -0.59 -10.41 -19.56
C ASP A 35 -1.32 -10.17 -20.90
N GLU A 36 -0.55 -10.17 -22.01
CA GLU A 36 -1.03 -10.68 -23.30
C GLU A 36 0.08 -11.59 -23.85
N ALA A 37 0.27 -12.73 -23.19
CA ALA A 37 0.93 -13.88 -23.82
C ALA A 37 -0.06 -14.50 -24.81
N GLU A 38 -0.15 -13.92 -26.00
CA GLU A 38 -0.75 -14.61 -27.14
C GLU A 38 0.24 -15.70 -27.58
N ASP A 39 -0.01 -16.93 -27.14
CA ASP A 39 0.55 -18.16 -27.69
C ASP A 39 0.21 -18.24 -29.19
N GLU A 40 1.07 -17.72 -30.05
CA GLU A 40 1.08 -18.07 -31.47
C GLU A 40 2.14 -19.15 -31.72
N ASP A 41 1.65 -20.39 -31.79
CA ASP A 41 2.33 -21.57 -32.32
C ASP A 41 2.98 -21.27 -33.69
N GLY A 42 4.28 -21.00 -33.68
CA GLY A 42 5.11 -20.80 -34.86
C GLY A 42 6.23 -21.83 -34.96
N ASP A 43 5.98 -22.88 -35.72
CA ASP A 43 6.95 -23.88 -36.18
C ASP A 43 8.20 -23.21 -36.80
N GLY A 44 9.40 -23.45 -36.23
CA GLY A 44 10.64 -22.81 -36.67
C GLY A 44 11.91 -23.51 -36.16
N ASP A 45 12.55 -24.25 -37.05
CA ASP A 45 13.73 -25.11 -36.88
C ASP A 45 15.07 -24.37 -36.61
N ALA A 46 15.88 -24.97 -35.72
CA ALA A 46 17.35 -25.00 -35.61
C ALA A 46 18.23 -23.75 -35.30
N ASN A 47 18.88 -23.86 -34.11
CA ASN A 47 20.28 -23.55 -33.72
C ASN A 47 20.87 -22.12 -33.85
N VAL A 48 21.13 -21.47 -32.70
CA VAL A 48 22.33 -20.65 -32.36
C VAL A 48 22.40 -20.60 -30.82
N ASP A 49 23.36 -21.30 -30.20
CA ASP A 49 24.63 -20.80 -29.62
C ASP A 49 24.50 -19.88 -28.40
N GLY A 50 25.32 -20.17 -27.41
CA GLY A 50 25.19 -19.73 -26.02
C GLY A 50 25.28 -18.22 -25.83
N ASN A 51 24.41 -17.73 -24.96
CA ASN A 51 24.63 -16.68 -23.96
C ASN A 51 23.27 -16.04 -23.63
N ARG A 52 22.40 -16.77 -22.93
CA ARG A 52 21.24 -16.12 -22.31
C ARG A 52 21.65 -15.80 -20.90
N HIS A 53 21.99 -14.52 -20.69
CA HIS A 53 22.09 -13.88 -19.39
C HIS A 53 21.20 -14.62 -18.39
N GLU A 54 21.83 -15.23 -17.40
CA GLU A 54 21.24 -15.35 -16.08
C GLU A 54 20.91 -13.91 -15.69
N SER A 55 19.72 -13.45 -16.08
CA SER A 55 19.13 -12.30 -15.45
C SER A 55 18.92 -12.78 -14.04
N GLU A 56 19.89 -12.47 -13.18
CA GLU A 56 19.67 -12.36 -11.75
C GLU A 56 18.55 -11.33 -11.60
N THR A 57 17.31 -11.78 -11.78
CA THR A 57 16.13 -11.11 -11.26
C THR A 57 16.19 -11.34 -9.75
N THR A 58 17.19 -10.77 -9.10
CA THR A 58 16.99 -10.14 -7.80
C THR A 58 16.34 -8.80 -8.08
N GLY A 59 15.20 -8.83 -8.79
CA GLY A 59 14.24 -7.77 -8.68
C GLY A 59 13.65 -7.98 -7.31
N ASP A 60 14.22 -7.30 -6.32
CA ASP A 60 13.44 -6.83 -5.20
C ASP A 60 12.24 -6.15 -5.87
N GLU A 61 11.11 -6.86 -6.02
CA GLU A 61 9.86 -6.30 -6.52
C GLU A 61 9.45 -5.29 -5.44
N GLN A 62 10.13 -4.14 -5.45
CA GLN A 62 10.04 -3.13 -4.43
C GLN A 62 8.63 -2.60 -4.55
N LEU A 63 7.74 -3.15 -3.69
CA LEU A 63 6.33 -2.81 -3.70
C LEU A 63 6.22 -1.30 -3.66
N ALA A 64 5.44 -0.77 -4.60
CA ALA A 64 5.28 0.66 -4.80
C ALA A 64 4.99 1.40 -3.49
N PRO A 65 5.68 2.53 -3.22
CA PRO A 65 5.35 3.35 -2.08
C PRO A 65 3.94 3.95 -2.24
N ILE A 66 3.24 4.03 -1.12
CA ILE A 66 1.89 4.57 -0.99
C ILE A 66 2.01 5.83 -0.14
N VAL A 67 1.66 6.97 -0.71
CA VAL A 67 1.56 8.23 0.03
C VAL A 67 0.08 8.51 0.30
N LEU A 68 -0.28 8.59 1.57
CA LEU A 68 -1.64 8.85 2.04
C LEU A 68 -1.67 10.13 2.88
N GLU A 69 -2.54 11.05 2.50
CA GLU A 69 -2.89 12.20 3.31
C GLU A 69 -4.38 12.16 3.64
N TYR A 70 -4.72 12.45 4.88
CA TYR A 70 -6.11 12.60 5.29
C TYR A 70 -6.31 13.69 6.33
N GLU A 71 -7.52 14.21 6.35
CA GLU A 71 -8.07 15.04 7.41
C GLU A 71 -8.89 14.17 8.36
N THR A 72 -8.93 14.56 9.63
CA THR A 72 -9.76 13.87 10.62
C THR A 72 -10.50 14.85 11.52
N VAL A 73 -11.73 14.48 11.90
CA VAL A 73 -12.56 15.23 12.86
C VAL A 73 -12.13 15.00 14.32
N SER A 74 -11.05 14.25 14.54
CA SER A 74 -10.51 14.00 15.87
C SER A 74 -10.03 15.29 16.52
N GLU A 75 -10.54 15.58 17.72
CA GLU A 75 -10.10 16.71 18.56
C GLU A 75 -8.77 16.43 19.29
N ALA A 76 -8.18 15.23 19.09
CA ALA A 76 -6.91 14.91 19.72
C ALA A 76 -5.79 15.84 19.18
N PRO A 77 -4.81 16.23 20.00
CA PRO A 77 -3.73 17.12 19.59
C PRO A 77 -2.74 16.48 18.59
N GLY A 78 -2.92 15.20 18.26
CA GLY A 78 -1.96 14.41 17.50
C GLY A 78 -2.54 13.11 16.96
N VAL A 79 -1.73 12.38 16.20
CA VAL A 79 -2.12 11.09 15.61
C VAL A 79 -2.41 10.08 16.72
N THR A 80 -3.58 9.44 16.68
CA THR A 80 -3.99 8.46 17.69
C THR A 80 -3.84 7.02 17.19
N SER A 81 -3.66 6.07 18.11
CA SER A 81 -3.60 4.64 17.76
C SER A 81 -4.90 4.12 17.13
N ASN A 82 -6.04 4.71 17.49
CA ASN A 82 -7.33 4.34 16.90
C ASN A 82 -7.42 4.75 15.42
N GLU A 83 -6.94 5.95 15.10
CA GLU A 83 -6.85 6.49 13.73
C GLU A 83 -5.91 5.64 12.87
N VAL A 84 -4.70 5.37 13.37
CA VAL A 84 -3.74 4.46 12.70
C VAL A 84 -4.36 3.08 12.47
N GLY A 85 -4.97 2.50 13.51
CA GLY A 85 -5.61 1.19 13.40
C GLY A 85 -6.77 1.16 12.41
N ALA A 86 -7.56 2.24 12.30
CA ALA A 86 -8.64 2.32 11.33
C ALA A 86 -8.10 2.35 9.89
N VAL A 87 -7.05 3.14 9.63
CA VAL A 87 -6.38 3.22 8.33
C VAL A 87 -5.79 1.86 7.95
N LEU A 88 -5.01 1.24 8.83
CA LEU A 88 -4.37 -0.05 8.57
C LEU A 88 -5.39 -1.17 8.31
N ARG A 89 -6.41 -1.29 9.16
CA ARG A 89 -7.46 -2.31 8.98
C ARG A 89 -8.17 -2.14 7.65
N THR A 90 -8.46 -0.89 7.26
CA THR A 90 -9.14 -0.61 6.00
C THR A 90 -8.25 -0.92 4.80
N LEU A 91 -6.98 -0.50 4.84
CA LEU A 91 -6.01 -0.79 3.80
C LEU A 91 -5.82 -2.29 3.59
N LEU A 92 -5.62 -3.04 4.67
CA LEU A 92 -5.46 -4.50 4.62
C LEU A 92 -6.71 -5.20 4.08
N ALA A 93 -7.92 -4.75 4.48
CA ALA A 93 -9.15 -5.30 3.92
C ALA A 93 -9.26 -5.05 2.41
N VAL A 94 -8.97 -3.82 1.94
CA VAL A 94 -8.98 -3.52 0.50
C VAL A 94 -7.94 -4.32 -0.25
N ALA A 95 -6.74 -4.48 0.32
CA ALA A 95 -5.65 -5.28 -0.23
C ALA A 95 -6.06 -6.76 -0.39
N GLU A 96 -6.66 -7.36 0.65
CA GLU A 96 -7.18 -8.74 0.62
C GLU A 96 -8.27 -8.91 -0.45
N GLU A 97 -9.22 -7.98 -0.55
CA GLU A 97 -10.29 -8.00 -1.56
C GLU A 97 -9.82 -7.77 -2.99
N ARG A 98 -8.58 -7.34 -3.18
CA ARG A 98 -7.97 -7.06 -4.47
C ARG A 98 -6.77 -7.97 -4.76
N GLU A 99 -6.50 -8.93 -3.86
CA GLU A 99 -5.35 -9.83 -3.93
C GLU A 99 -4.03 -9.08 -4.18
N TRP A 100 -3.92 -7.87 -3.63
CA TRP A 100 -2.78 -6.96 -3.80
C TRP A 100 -2.00 -6.82 -2.49
N GLN A 101 -0.69 -6.64 -2.60
CA GLN A 101 0.19 -6.45 -1.45
C GLN A 101 0.63 -4.97 -1.35
N PRO A 102 0.32 -4.28 -0.24
CA PRO A 102 0.74 -2.91 -0.05
C PRO A 102 2.25 -2.82 0.20
N GLY A 103 2.90 -1.83 -0.42
CA GLY A 103 4.31 -1.52 -0.18
C GLY A 103 4.54 -0.61 1.02
N ARG A 104 5.57 0.24 0.94
CA ARG A 104 5.86 1.23 1.99
C ARG A 104 4.71 2.23 2.07
N LEU A 105 4.11 2.42 3.24
CA LEU A 105 3.02 3.36 3.46
C LEU A 105 3.53 4.58 4.22
N GLU A 106 3.41 5.77 3.66
CA GLU A 106 3.72 7.04 4.31
C GLU A 106 2.43 7.83 4.51
N VAL A 107 2.16 8.22 5.75
CA VAL A 107 0.87 8.80 6.11
C VAL A 107 1.03 10.13 6.82
N THR A 108 0.29 11.13 6.35
CA THR A 108 0.20 12.45 6.99
C THR A 108 -1.23 12.70 7.47
N SER A 109 -1.37 13.07 8.75
CA SER A 109 -2.64 13.40 9.38
C SER A 109 -2.77 14.92 9.50
N LEU A 110 -3.89 15.44 9.02
CA LEU A 110 -4.25 16.85 9.03
C LEU A 110 -5.48 17.09 9.92
N THR A 111 -5.61 18.31 10.45
CA THR A 111 -6.89 18.81 10.97
C THR A 111 -7.82 19.14 9.82
N THR A 112 -9.11 19.35 10.12
CA THR A 112 -10.12 19.85 9.16
C THR A 112 -9.86 21.25 8.61
N ASP A 113 -8.83 21.94 9.12
CA ASP A 113 -8.37 23.24 8.64
C ASP A 113 -7.09 23.09 7.77
N GLY A 114 -6.71 21.86 7.41
CA GLY A 114 -5.50 21.56 6.64
C GLY A 114 -4.19 21.69 7.42
N VAL A 115 -4.23 21.74 8.77
CA VAL A 115 -3.01 21.87 9.60
C VAL A 115 -2.46 20.49 9.92
N ARG A 116 -1.16 20.28 9.70
CA ARG A 116 -0.51 19.00 10.03
C ARG A 116 -0.53 18.73 11.54
N ARG A 117 -1.09 17.57 11.91
CA ARG A 117 -1.12 17.02 13.28
C ARG A 117 0.07 16.11 13.54
N GLY A 118 0.48 15.37 12.51
CA GLY A 118 1.61 14.45 12.59
C GLY A 118 1.73 13.57 11.35
N SER A 119 2.64 12.62 11.41
CA SER A 119 2.86 11.64 10.35
C SER A 119 3.35 10.31 10.93
N TRP A 120 3.12 9.24 10.21
CA TRP A 120 3.57 7.90 10.55
C TRP A 120 3.82 7.12 9.26
N HIS A 121 4.55 6.02 9.37
CA HIS A 121 4.82 5.18 8.21
C HIS A 121 4.86 3.69 8.58
N VAL A 122 4.78 2.87 7.55
CA VAL A 122 4.91 1.41 7.59
C VAL A 122 5.88 1.01 6.50
N GLU A 123 6.85 0.17 6.84
CA GLU A 123 7.79 -0.36 5.84
C GLU A 123 7.19 -1.53 5.07
N ALA A 124 7.53 -1.67 3.78
CA ALA A 124 7.07 -2.78 2.93
C ALA A 124 7.38 -4.14 3.56
N ALA A 125 8.59 -4.31 4.10
CA ALA A 125 9.02 -5.52 4.80
C ALA A 125 8.16 -5.90 6.00
N TRP A 126 7.40 -4.96 6.59
CA TRP A 126 6.50 -5.29 7.70
C TRP A 126 5.20 -5.90 7.20
N PHE A 127 4.71 -5.50 6.02
CA PHE A 127 3.57 -6.13 5.38
C PHE A 127 3.90 -7.55 4.94
N GLU A 128 5.07 -7.76 4.33
CA GLU A 128 5.54 -9.10 3.95
C GLU A 128 5.64 -10.01 5.18
N ARG A 129 6.24 -9.51 6.26
CA ARG A 129 6.33 -10.28 7.50
C ARG A 129 4.98 -10.52 8.15
N LEU A 130 3.99 -9.63 8.01
CA LEU A 130 2.63 -9.81 8.54
C LEU A 130 1.93 -11.02 7.90
N SER A 131 2.26 -11.34 6.65
CA SER A 131 1.78 -12.53 5.96
C SER A 131 2.52 -13.82 6.35
N ASP A 132 3.70 -13.70 6.97
CA ASP A 132 4.59 -14.83 7.29
C ASP A 132 4.60 -15.18 8.80
N ASP A 133 5.25 -14.36 9.63
CA ASP A 133 5.53 -14.66 11.06
C ASP A 133 5.18 -13.50 12.01
N LEU A 134 4.94 -12.30 11.51
CA LEU A 134 4.67 -11.13 12.35
C LEU A 134 3.20 -11.07 12.79
N SER A 135 2.96 -11.00 14.09
CA SER A 135 1.59 -10.85 14.60
C SER A 135 1.03 -9.44 14.35
N GLN A 136 -0.31 -9.34 14.21
CA GLN A 136 -1.00 -8.05 14.10
C GLN A 136 -0.70 -7.09 15.26
N VAL A 137 -0.50 -7.64 16.47
CA VAL A 137 -0.21 -6.86 17.67
C VAL A 137 1.18 -6.24 17.58
N GLU A 138 2.19 -7.04 17.21
CA GLU A 138 3.56 -6.54 17.03
C GLU A 138 3.67 -5.59 15.85
N PHE A 139 2.99 -5.87 14.75
CA PHE A 139 2.87 -4.96 13.61
C PHE A 139 2.31 -3.61 14.06
N SER A 140 1.17 -3.62 14.76
CA SER A 140 0.56 -2.39 15.28
C SER A 140 1.52 -1.63 16.20
N GLN A 141 2.21 -2.32 17.12
CA GLN A 141 3.18 -1.68 18.01
C GLN A 141 4.29 -0.97 17.24
N ARG A 142 4.91 -1.65 16.24
CA ARG A 142 5.96 -1.04 15.42
C ARG A 142 5.48 0.19 14.67
N VAL A 143 4.27 0.16 14.12
CA VAL A 143 3.70 1.34 13.44
C VAL A 143 3.44 2.47 14.42
N LEU A 144 2.95 2.19 15.63
CA LEU A 144 2.74 3.23 16.64
C LEU A 144 4.05 3.90 17.06
N GLU A 145 5.18 3.17 17.00
CA GLU A 145 6.51 3.72 17.27
C GLU A 145 7.03 4.66 16.17
N THR A 146 6.48 4.61 14.95
CA THR A 146 6.84 5.53 13.86
C THR A 146 6.10 6.86 13.90
N ILE A 147 5.12 7.01 14.80
CA ILE A 147 4.32 8.22 14.92
C ILE A 147 5.21 9.39 15.34
N SER A 148 5.25 10.39 14.48
CA SER A 148 5.87 11.69 14.71
C SER A 148 4.78 12.76 14.82
N GLN A 149 4.77 13.49 15.93
CA GLN A 149 3.85 14.60 16.17
C GLN A 149 4.44 15.88 15.57
N ALA A 150 3.59 16.76 15.02
CA ALA A 150 4.00 18.04 14.44
C ALA A 150 4.22 19.15 15.48
#